data_AF-A0A174DFU9-F1
#
_entry.id   AF-A0A174DFU9-F1
#
_cell.length_a   1.000
_cell.length_b   1.000
_cell.length_c   1.000
_cell.angle_alpha   90.00
_cell.angle_beta   90.00
_cell.angle_gamma   90.00
#
_symmetry.space_group_name_H-M   'P 1'
#
loop_
_entity.id
_entity.type
_entity.pdbx_description
1 polymer ?
#
loop_
_entity_poly.entity_id
_entity_poly.type
_entity_poly.pdbx_seq_one_letter_code
_entity_poly.pdbx_strand_id
1 'polypeptide(L)'
;MTTFYPYQWDLNYRNPRVFNEMIYNFLYLTNQGIDIVRIDAVPYIWKELGTTCRNLKQVYTIVRMMRMIAEIVCPGVLLLGEVVMEPEKVVPYFGTVEKPECHMFYNVTTMATTWDR
;
A
#
# COMPACT_ATOMS: atom_id res chain seq x y z
N MET A 1 -5.34 18.24 4.09
CA MET A 1 -6.06 17.50 3.02
C MET A 1 -6.76 16.33 3.69
N THR A 2 -8.00 16.07 3.31
CA THR A 2 -8.83 14.97 3.85
C THR A 2 -9.51 14.27 2.67
N THR A 3 -8.87 13.26 2.11
CA THR A 3 -9.36 12.52 0.91
C THR A 3 -10.66 11.77 1.20
N PHE A 4 -10.83 11.31 2.43
CA PHE A 4 -11.98 10.53 2.89
C PHE A 4 -12.86 11.40 3.79
N TYR A 5 -13.00 11.04 5.08
CA TYR A 5 -13.77 11.83 6.03
C TYR A 5 -12.99 13.05 6.55
N PRO A 6 -13.66 14.12 6.99
CA PRO A 6 -13.01 15.35 7.48
C PRO A 6 -12.15 15.15 8.75
N TYR A 7 -12.36 14.05 9.48
CA TYR A 7 -11.54 13.67 10.64
C TYR A 7 -10.33 12.78 10.26
N GLN A 8 -10.20 12.38 8.99
CA GLN A 8 -9.09 11.58 8.49
C GLN A 8 -8.13 12.47 7.70
N TRP A 9 -7.04 12.87 8.34
CA TRP A 9 -6.04 13.73 7.72
C TRP A 9 -5.03 12.88 6.94
N ASP A 10 -4.85 13.20 5.66
CA ASP A 10 -3.84 12.54 4.83
C ASP A 10 -2.43 12.78 5.37
N LEU A 11 -1.69 11.68 5.59
CA LEU A 11 -0.29 11.75 5.99
C LEU A 11 0.58 12.26 4.83
N ASN A 12 1.53 13.14 5.14
CA ASN A 12 2.43 13.72 4.16
C ASN A 12 3.69 12.87 3.96
N TYR A 13 3.63 11.90 3.05
CA TYR A 13 4.76 11.02 2.72
C TYR A 13 5.92 11.70 1.99
N ARG A 14 5.78 12.97 1.57
CA ARG A 14 6.93 13.77 1.10
C ARG A 14 7.90 14.09 2.24
N ASN A 15 7.43 14.08 3.48
CA ASN A 15 8.27 14.20 4.66
C ASN A 15 8.79 12.80 5.04
N PRO A 16 10.11 12.54 4.95
CA PRO A 16 10.67 11.22 5.28
C PRO A 16 10.44 10.82 6.74
N ARG A 17 10.23 11.78 7.65
CA ARG A 17 9.88 11.47 9.05
C ARG A 17 8.57 10.70 9.14
N VAL A 18 7.57 11.07 8.32
CA VAL A 18 6.27 10.37 8.30
C VAL A 18 6.45 8.92 7.88
N PHE A 19 7.27 8.66 6.86
CA PHE A 19 7.58 7.30 6.44
C PHE A 19 8.27 6.51 7.56
N ASN A 20 9.27 7.10 8.22
CA ASN A 20 9.99 6.44 9.32
C ASN A 20 9.07 6.09 10.50
N GLU A 21 8.20 7.00 10.92
CA GLU A 21 7.23 6.76 11.99
C GLU A 21 6.22 5.66 11.60
N MET A 22 5.77 5.63 10.35
CA MET A 22 4.87 4.57 9.87
C MET A 22 5.55 3.21 9.83
N ILE A 23 6.82 3.15 9.42
CA ILE A 23 7.62 1.92 9.48
C ILE A 23 7.86 1.47 10.92
N TYR A 24 8.13 2.41 11.84
CA TYR A 24 8.28 2.07 13.25
C TYR A 24 7.01 1.42 13.81
N ASN A 25 5.84 2.00 13.54
CA ASN A 25 4.54 1.43 13.93
C ASN A 25 4.29 0.07 13.26
N PHE A 26 4.61 -0.06 11.97
CA PHE A 26 4.54 -1.32 11.25
C PHE A 26 5.36 -2.41 11.95
N LEU A 27 6.65 -2.14 12.22
CA LEU A 27 7.55 -3.10 12.86
C LEU A 27 7.13 -3.42 14.30
N TYR A 28 6.68 -2.42 15.05
CA TYR A 28 6.13 -2.61 16.39
C TYR A 28 4.97 -3.60 16.36
N LEU A 29 4.01 -3.41 15.47
CA LEU A 29 2.84 -4.27 15.32
C LEU A 29 3.22 -5.68 14.86
N THR A 30 4.15 -5.83 13.92
CA THR A 30 4.63 -7.15 13.51
C THR A 30 5.33 -7.88 14.65
N ASN A 31 6.02 -7.17 15.54
CA ASN A 31 6.66 -7.75 16.71
C ASN A 31 5.65 -8.22 17.79
N GLN A 32 4.38 -7.79 17.70
CA GLN A 32 3.29 -8.31 18.52
C GLN A 32 2.66 -9.60 17.94
N GLY A 33 3.17 -10.11 16.82
CA GLY A 33 2.69 -11.35 16.19
C GLY A 33 1.70 -11.15 15.05
N ILE A 34 1.70 -9.99 14.37
CA ILE A 34 0.91 -9.81 13.14
C ILE A 34 1.62 -10.47 11.96
N ASP A 35 0.95 -11.44 11.34
CA ASP A 35 1.47 -12.16 10.15
C ASP A 35 1.15 -11.47 8.82
N ILE A 36 0.03 -10.73 8.74
CA ILE A 36 -0.41 -10.08 7.50
C ILE A 36 -0.79 -8.63 7.79
N VAL A 37 -0.16 -7.71 7.07
CA VAL A 37 -0.48 -6.28 7.15
C VAL A 37 -1.19 -5.83 5.89
N ARG A 38 -2.45 -5.38 6.07
CA ARG A 38 -3.22 -4.71 5.03
C ARG A 38 -2.78 -3.25 4.93
N ILE A 39 -2.22 -2.87 3.79
CA ILE A 39 -1.89 -1.48 3.47
C ILE A 39 -3.14 -0.84 2.87
N ASP A 40 -3.83 -0.04 3.66
CA ASP A 40 -5.06 0.65 3.27
C ASP A 40 -4.76 1.85 2.34
N ALA A 41 -5.65 2.08 1.37
CA ALA A 41 -5.62 3.27 0.53
C ALA A 41 -4.27 3.52 -0.17
N VAL A 42 -3.55 2.45 -0.55
CA VAL A 42 -2.24 2.50 -1.21
C VAL A 42 -2.19 3.52 -2.36
N PRO A 43 -3.19 3.58 -3.26
CA PRO A 43 -3.18 4.53 -4.38
C PRO A 43 -3.02 6.00 -4.01
N TYR A 44 -3.40 6.39 -2.79
CA TYR A 44 -3.56 7.78 -2.36
C TYR A 44 -2.38 8.33 -1.57
N ILE A 45 -1.36 7.50 -1.30
CA ILE A 45 -0.23 7.83 -0.40
C ILE A 45 0.54 9.07 -0.87
N TRP A 46 0.70 9.27 -2.18
CA TRP A 46 1.47 10.38 -2.74
C TRP A 46 0.59 11.43 -3.43
N LYS A 47 0.90 12.71 -3.21
CA LYS A 47 0.17 13.84 -3.78
C LYS A 47 1.10 14.72 -4.61
N GLU A 48 0.64 15.10 -5.80
CA GLU A 48 1.39 15.96 -6.71
C GLU A 48 0.42 16.93 -7.43
N LEU A 49 0.76 18.22 -7.41
CA LEU A 49 -0.07 19.28 -8.00
C LEU A 49 -0.22 19.04 -9.51
N GLY A 50 -1.43 19.20 -10.04
CA GLY A 50 -1.71 18.97 -11.47
C GLY A 50 -1.92 17.50 -11.85
N THR A 51 -1.89 16.58 -10.88
CA THR A 51 -2.23 15.16 -11.08
C THR A 51 -3.51 14.80 -10.31
N THR A 52 -4.08 13.62 -10.59
CA THR A 52 -5.19 13.05 -9.82
C THR A 52 -4.78 12.59 -8.42
N CYS A 53 -3.49 12.67 -8.06
CA CYS A 53 -2.93 12.18 -6.80
C CYS A 53 -3.26 10.70 -6.52
N ARG A 54 -3.37 9.90 -7.58
CA ARG A 54 -3.63 8.46 -7.55
C ARG A 54 -2.61 7.73 -8.42
N ASN A 55 -2.17 6.56 -7.96
CA ASN A 55 -1.29 5.64 -8.70
C ASN A 55 0.02 6.29 -9.21
N LEU A 56 0.56 7.26 -8.47
CA LEU A 56 1.80 7.93 -8.84
C LEU A 56 3.02 7.01 -8.62
N LYS A 57 4.09 7.19 -9.40
CA LYS A 57 5.31 6.35 -9.34
C LYS A 57 5.92 6.24 -7.93
N GLN A 58 5.76 7.29 -7.14
CA GLN A 58 6.26 7.39 -5.78
C GLN A 58 5.52 6.43 -4.83
N VAL A 59 4.26 6.09 -5.12
CA VAL A 59 3.48 5.10 -4.35
C VAL A 59 4.16 3.72 -4.43
N TYR A 60 4.44 3.25 -5.64
CA TYR A 60 5.17 1.99 -5.89
C TYR A 60 6.52 1.97 -5.17
N THR A 61 7.24 3.10 -5.16
CA THR A 61 8.52 3.23 -4.46
C THR A 61 8.36 3.06 -2.95
N ILE A 62 7.34 3.67 -2.35
CA ILE A 62 7.04 3.55 -0.91
C ILE A 62 6.68 2.11 -0.55
N VAL A 63 5.79 1.48 -1.32
CA VAL A 63 5.39 0.08 -1.10
C VAL A 63 6.59 -0.86 -1.22
N ARG A 64 7.45 -0.65 -2.22
CA ARG A 64 8.69 -1.42 -2.37
C ARG A 64 9.64 -1.26 -1.19
N MET A 65 9.80 -0.04 -0.66
CA MET A 65 10.62 0.16 0.54
C MET A 65 10.03 -0.58 1.74
N MET A 66 8.71 -0.55 1.93
CA MET A 66 8.02 -1.33 2.97
C MET A 66 8.28 -2.84 2.79
N ARG A 67 8.19 -3.34 1.55
CA ARG A 67 8.46 -4.73 1.21
C ARG A 67 9.88 -5.15 1.58
N MET A 68 10.88 -4.36 1.20
CA MET A 68 12.28 -4.65 1.51
C MET A 68 12.55 -4.64 3.02
N ILE A 69 11.95 -3.71 3.76
CA ILE A 69 12.09 -3.65 5.22
C ILE A 69 11.46 -4.89 5.87
N ALA A 70 10.28 -5.30 5.42
CA ALA A 70 9.63 -6.52 5.90
C ALA A 70 10.48 -7.76 5.63
N GLU A 71 11.05 -7.91 4.44
CA GLU A 71 11.92 -9.05 4.10
C GLU A 71 13.19 -9.12 4.96
N ILE A 72 13.74 -7.98 5.35
CA ILE A 72 14.96 -7.92 6.17
C ILE A 72 14.66 -8.19 7.65
N VAL A 73 13.61 -7.56 8.19
CA VAL A 73 13.35 -7.54 9.64
C VAL A 73 12.37 -8.62 10.08
N CYS A 74 11.33 -8.88 9.29
CA CYS A 74 10.24 -9.78 9.63
C CYS A 74 9.78 -10.60 8.41
N PRO A 75 10.62 -11.51 7.88
CA PRO A 75 10.36 -12.23 6.62
C PRO A 75 9.12 -13.14 6.64
N GLY A 76 8.57 -13.44 7.82
CA GLY A 76 7.31 -14.17 7.95
C GLY A 76 6.07 -13.31 7.68
N VAL A 77 6.20 -11.99 7.56
CA VAL A 77 5.09 -11.06 7.42
C VAL A 77 4.76 -10.81 5.95
N LEU A 78 3.48 -10.97 5.59
CA LEU A 78 2.97 -10.67 4.26
C LEU A 78 2.34 -9.28 4.19
N LEU A 79 2.59 -8.61 3.07
CA LEU A 79 1.97 -7.33 2.71
C LEU A 79 0.79 -7.56 1.78
N LEU A 80 -0.39 -7.16 2.23
CA LEU A 80 -1.62 -7.17 1.45
C LEU A 80 -1.95 -5.73 1.04
N GLY A 81 -1.83 -5.40 -0.23
CA GLY A 81 -2.19 -4.08 -0.75
C GLY A 81 -3.69 -3.99 -0.99
N GLU A 82 -4.33 -2.94 -0.47
CA GLU A 82 -5.70 -2.63 -0.86
C GLU A 82 -5.71 -1.65 -2.05
N VAL A 83 -6.17 -2.17 -3.19
CA VAL A 83 -6.34 -1.42 -4.44
C VAL A 83 -7.66 -1.87 -5.05
N VAL A 84 -8.71 -1.09 -4.86
CA VAL A 84 -10.04 -1.37 -5.43
C VAL A 84 -10.13 -0.71 -6.81
N MET A 85 -9.56 -1.38 -7.80
CA MET A 85 -9.50 -0.91 -9.19
C MET A 85 -9.63 -2.08 -10.18
N GLU A 86 -9.79 -1.73 -11.46
CA GLU A 86 -9.75 -2.68 -12.58
C GLU A 86 -8.45 -3.51 -12.58
N PRO A 87 -8.48 -4.78 -13.04
CA PRO A 87 -7.33 -5.69 -12.99
C PRO A 87 -6.04 -5.08 -13.56
N GLU A 88 -6.13 -4.40 -14.70
CA GLU A 88 -4.97 -3.78 -15.38
C GLU A 88 -4.26 -2.74 -14.52
N LYS A 89 -4.97 -2.08 -13.59
CA LYS A 89 -4.42 -1.08 -12.69
C LYS A 89 -3.88 -1.69 -11.40
N VAL A 90 -4.27 -2.92 -11.06
CA VAL A 90 -3.78 -3.65 -9.88
C VAL A 90 -2.48 -4.38 -10.19
N VAL A 91 -2.34 -4.95 -11.40
CA VAL A 91 -1.15 -5.71 -11.81
C VAL A 91 0.19 -5.00 -11.55
N PRO A 92 0.34 -3.69 -11.84
CA PRO A 92 1.60 -2.98 -11.58
C PRO A 92 2.03 -2.98 -10.11
N TYR A 93 1.09 -3.11 -9.17
CA TYR A 93 1.39 -3.10 -7.73
C TYR A 93 1.98 -4.41 -7.20
N PHE A 94 2.00 -5.48 -8.01
CA PHE A 94 2.80 -6.67 -7.68
C PHE A 94 4.30 -6.40 -7.88
N GLY A 95 4.65 -5.38 -8.67
CA GLY A 95 6.02 -5.11 -9.07
C GLY A 95 6.54 -6.12 -10.09
N THR A 96 7.87 -6.21 -10.21
CA THR A 96 8.55 -7.20 -11.04
C THR A 96 9.39 -8.13 -10.17
N VAL A 97 9.91 -9.22 -10.73
CA VAL A 97 10.81 -10.14 -10.00
C VAL A 97 12.02 -9.41 -9.42
N GLU A 98 12.55 -8.41 -10.12
CA GLU A 98 13.68 -7.60 -9.66
C GLU A 98 13.28 -6.50 -8.65
N LYS A 99 12.01 -6.11 -8.66
CA LYS A 99 11.46 -5.02 -7.86
C LYS A 99 10.12 -5.45 -7.27
N PRO A 100 10.12 -6.44 -6.36
CA PRO A 100 8.88 -6.94 -5.77
C PRO A 100 8.25 -5.88 -4.87
N GLU A 101 6.92 -5.83 -4.89
CA GLU A 101 6.12 -4.93 -4.06
C GLU A 101 5.24 -5.74 -3.09
N CYS A 102 3.93 -5.53 -3.04
CA CYS A 102 3.07 -6.31 -2.14
C CYS A 102 3.03 -7.78 -2.55
N HIS A 103 2.75 -8.64 -1.57
CA HIS A 103 2.63 -10.08 -1.79
C HIS A 103 1.25 -10.43 -2.38
N MET A 104 0.22 -9.72 -1.94
CA MET A 104 -1.17 -10.06 -2.27
C MET A 104 -2.01 -8.79 -2.46
N PHE A 105 -3.08 -8.94 -3.24
CA PHE A 105 -4.11 -7.93 -3.46
C PHE A 105 -5.49 -8.59 -3.41
N TYR A 106 -6.51 -7.79 -3.08
CA TYR A 106 -7.89 -8.24 -3.21
C TYR A 106 -8.29 -8.39 -4.68
N ASN A 107 -8.88 -9.54 -5.02
CA ASN A 107 -9.52 -9.72 -6.32
C ASN A 107 -10.96 -9.21 -6.28
N VAL A 108 -11.10 -7.89 -6.37
CA VAL A 108 -12.40 -7.21 -6.36
C VAL A 108 -13.22 -7.54 -7.62
N THR A 109 -12.55 -7.78 -8.75
CA THR A 109 -13.21 -8.11 -10.02
C THR A 109 -13.97 -9.42 -9.90
N THR A 110 -13.33 -10.48 -9.39
CA THR A 110 -14.02 -11.75 -9.16
C THR A 110 -15.17 -11.60 -8.16
N MET A 111 -14.99 -10.80 -7.11
CA MET A 111 -16.07 -10.51 -6.17
C MET A 111 -17.27 -9.86 -6.90
N ALA A 112 -17.05 -8.81 -7.68
CA ALA A 112 -18.11 -8.10 -8.40
C ALA A 112 -18.81 -9.00 -9.44
N THR A 113 -18.05 -9.72 -10.27
CA THR A 113 -18.60 -10.59 -11.33
C THR A 113 -19.32 -11.82 -10.79
N THR A 114 -19.04 -12.25 -9.55
CA THR A 114 -19.77 -13.37 -8.92
C THR A 114 -21.19 -12.97 -8.54
N TRP A 115 -21.41 -11.69 -8.22
CA TRP A 115 -22.72 -11.14 -7.86
C TRP A 115 -23.51 -10.58 -9.04
N ASP A 116 -22.83 -10.32 -10.17
CA ASP A 116 -23.44 -9.91 -11.43
C ASP A 116 -24.19 -11.12 -12.04
N ARG A 117 -25.50 -11.17 -11.82
CA ARG A 117 -26.42 -12.17 -12.39
C ARG A 117 -27.22 -11.58 -13.54
#